data_AF-A0A535AV27-F1
#
_entry.id   AF-A0A535AV27-F1
#
_cell.length_a   1.000
_cell.length_b   1.000
_cell.length_c   1.000
_cell.angle_alpha   90.00
_cell.angle_beta   90.00
_cell.angle_gamma   90.00
#
_symmetry.space_group_name_H-M   'P 1'
#
loop_
_entity.id
_entity.type
_entity.pdbx_description
1 polymer ?
#
loop_
_entity_poly.entity_id
_entity_poly.type
_entity_poly.pdbx_seq_one_letter_code
_entity_poly.pdbx_strand_id
1 'polypeptide(L)'
;MPDEGRGQAEVLIPSAWLLPNLSLDAVRALQRGDTTSDLEKGDLRLAGVEVLIARNWVKEEFWPRIQDAVQKGYAAEKTYTFMRAHGDRRGSRRPKK
;
A
#
# COMPACT_ATOMS: atom_id res chain seq x y z
N MET A 1 -11.43 23.45 10.83
CA MET A 1 -11.32 21.98 10.82
C MET A 1 -10.43 21.62 9.64
N PRO A 2 -9.21 21.09 9.85
CA PRO A 2 -8.30 20.87 8.75
C PRO A 2 -8.81 19.69 7.92
N ASP A 3 -8.77 19.86 6.61
CA ASP A 3 -9.11 18.86 5.61
C ASP A 3 -7.89 17.94 5.40
N GLU A 4 -7.51 17.18 6.42
CA GLU A 4 -6.16 16.56 6.49
C GLU A 4 -6.07 15.09 6.00
N GLY A 5 -6.89 14.68 5.03
CA GLY A 5 -6.78 13.31 4.51
C GLY A 5 -7.66 12.92 3.33
N ARG A 6 -8.34 13.87 2.67
CA ARG A 6 -9.12 13.56 1.48
C ARG A 6 -8.17 13.30 0.30
N GLY A 7 -7.80 12.03 0.11
CA GLY A 7 -7.03 11.58 -1.06
C GLY A 7 -5.77 10.76 -0.77
N GLN A 8 -5.55 10.30 0.47
CA GLN A 8 -4.40 9.45 0.81
C GLN A 8 -4.80 7.97 0.99
N ALA A 9 -4.00 7.08 0.40
CA ALA A 9 -4.02 5.65 0.67
C ALA A 9 -3.31 5.37 1.99
N GLU A 10 -3.81 4.40 2.73
CA GLU A 10 -3.16 3.86 3.91
C GLU A 10 -3.14 2.33 3.77
N VAL A 11 -1.96 1.74 3.86
CA VAL A 11 -1.75 0.30 3.74
C VAL A 11 -0.99 -0.17 4.97
N LEU A 12 -1.53 -1.17 5.64
CA LEU A 12 -0.94 -1.81 6.81
C LEU A 12 -0.74 -3.29 6.52
N ILE A 13 0.50 -3.68 6.31
CA ILE A 13 0.89 -5.07 6.05
C ILE A 13 1.42 -5.67 7.35
N PRO A 14 0.75 -6.70 7.90
CA PRO A 14 1.21 -7.36 9.11
C PRO A 14 2.60 -7.97 8.93
N SER A 15 3.43 -7.91 9.95
CA SER A 15 4.74 -8.57 10.07
C SER A 15 4.70 -10.03 9.65
N ALA A 16 3.63 -10.75 10.00
CA ALA A 16 3.42 -12.14 9.61
C ALA A 16 3.41 -12.35 8.09
N TRP A 17 3.02 -11.33 7.32
CA TRP A 17 2.95 -11.37 5.86
C TRP A 17 4.26 -10.96 5.21
N LEU A 18 5.11 -10.21 5.90
CA LEU A 18 6.35 -9.69 5.36
C LEU A 18 7.42 -10.78 5.28
N LEU A 19 8.36 -10.62 4.34
CA LEU A 19 9.59 -11.39 4.35
C LEU A 19 10.50 -10.95 5.52
N PRO A 20 11.20 -11.89 6.17
CA PRO A 20 11.94 -11.62 7.41
C PRO A 20 13.12 -10.64 7.27
N ASN A 21 13.56 -10.32 6.05
CA ASN A 21 14.71 -9.44 5.77
C ASN A 21 14.31 -8.13 5.09
N LEU A 22 13.02 -7.76 5.13
CA LEU A 22 12.56 -6.51 4.55
C LEU A 22 13.14 -5.32 5.32
N SER A 23 13.86 -4.45 4.61
CA SER A 23 14.43 -3.24 5.18
C SER A 23 13.56 -2.03 4.87
N LEU A 24 13.37 -1.15 5.87
CA LEU A 24 12.60 0.08 5.69
C LEU A 24 13.22 1.02 4.64
N ASP A 25 14.55 1.02 4.53
CA ASP A 25 15.28 1.74 3.49
C ASP A 25 14.91 1.25 2.08
N ALA A 26 14.90 -0.07 1.86
CA ALA A 26 14.50 -0.67 0.59
C ALA A 26 13.04 -0.37 0.23
N VAL A 27 12.16 -0.29 1.24
CA VAL A 27 10.78 0.15 1.05
C VAL A 27 10.75 1.61 0.60
N ARG A 28 11.39 2.51 1.34
CA ARG A 28 11.43 3.96 1.05
C ARG A 28 12.04 4.27 -0.32
N ALA A 29 13.07 3.52 -0.73
CA ALA A 29 13.71 3.66 -2.03
C ALA A 29 12.76 3.40 -3.22
N LEU A 30 11.72 2.59 -3.02
CA LEU A 30 10.71 2.28 -4.03
C LEU A 30 9.46 3.18 -3.95
N GLN A 31 9.29 3.92 -2.86
CA GLN A 31 8.16 4.83 -2.74
C GLN A 31 8.42 6.20 -3.39
N ARG A 32 7.35 6.97 -3.59
CA ARG A 32 7.44 8.39 -3.96
C ARG A 32 7.84 9.24 -2.74
N GLY A 33 8.44 10.40 -3.01
CA GLY A 33 8.86 11.33 -1.95
C GLY A 33 7.72 11.92 -1.12
N ASP A 34 6.47 11.84 -1.58
CA ASP A 34 5.27 12.25 -0.83
C ASP A 34 4.69 11.16 0.08
N THR A 35 5.33 10.00 0.16
CA THR A 35 4.87 8.87 0.99
C THR A 35 5.58 8.80 2.33
N THR A 36 4.83 8.36 3.33
CA THR A 36 5.34 8.00 4.65
C THR A 36 5.43 6.48 4.72
N SER A 37 6.59 5.97 5.12
CA SER A 37 6.83 4.55 5.37
C SER A 37 7.39 4.34 6.75
N ASP A 38 6.70 3.52 7.54
CA ASP A 38 7.06 3.17 8.91
C ASP A 38 7.01 1.67 9.12
N LEU A 39 7.95 1.16 9.93
CA LEU A 39 7.99 -0.23 10.34
C LEU A 39 7.84 -0.27 11.86
N GLU A 40 6.61 -0.41 12.34
CA GLU A 40 6.30 -0.37 13.78
C GLU A 40 5.99 -1.77 14.28
N LYS A 41 6.74 -2.24 15.30
CA LYS A 41 6.60 -3.60 15.87
C LYS A 41 6.67 -4.74 14.83
N GLY A 42 7.30 -4.47 13.68
CA GLY A 42 7.43 -5.39 12.56
C GLY A 42 6.33 -5.26 11.51
N ASP A 43 5.25 -4.52 11.76
CA ASP A 43 4.21 -4.26 10.78
C ASP A 43 4.64 -3.09 9.87
N LEU A 44 4.46 -3.25 8.56
CA LEU A 44 4.79 -2.22 7.59
C LEU A 44 3.56 -1.34 7.35
N ARG A 45 3.70 -0.06 7.67
CA ARG A 45 2.70 0.97 7.40
C ARG A 45 3.18 1.90 6.28
N LEU A 46 2.34 2.07 5.28
CA LEU A 46 2.53 2.99 4.17
C LEU A 46 1.35 3.96 4.13
N ALA A 47 1.64 5.24 3.98
CA ALA A 47 0.63 6.27 3.79
C ALA A 47 1.08 7.27 2.73
N GLY A 48 0.19 7.72 1.86
CA GLY A 48 0.53 8.69 0.80
C GLY A 48 -0.56 8.76 -0.26
N VAL A 49 -0.42 9.65 -1.24
CA VAL A 49 -1.42 9.75 -2.34
C VAL A 49 -1.44 8.47 -3.18
N GLU A 50 -0.25 7.93 -3.44
CA GLU A 50 0.00 6.67 -4.13
C GLU A 50 1.08 5.92 -3.34
N VAL A 51 0.82 4.66 -2.99
CA VAL A 51 1.81 3.78 -2.35
C VAL A 51 2.02 2.53 -3.17
N LEU A 52 3.26 2.06 -3.22
CA LEU A 52 3.67 0.86 -3.93
C LEU A 52 4.01 -0.27 -2.96
N ILE A 53 3.56 -1.48 -3.28
CA ILE A 53 3.86 -2.69 -2.52
C ILE A 53 4.53 -3.67 -3.49
N ALA A 54 5.79 -4.02 -3.24
CA ALA A 54 6.48 -4.99 -4.06
C ALA A 54 6.17 -6.43 -3.64
N ARG A 55 6.10 -7.32 -4.63
CA ARG A 55 5.83 -8.75 -4.44
C ARG A 55 6.85 -9.43 -3.55
N ASN A 56 8.10 -9.01 -3.65
CA ASN A 56 9.23 -9.52 -2.88
C ASN A 56 9.31 -8.96 -1.46
N TRP A 57 8.33 -8.17 -1.01
CA TRP A 57 8.22 -7.76 0.39
C TRP A 57 7.30 -8.68 1.18
N VAL A 58 6.39 -9.37 0.48
CA VAL A 58 5.30 -10.15 1.04
C VAL A 58 5.54 -11.62 0.71
N LYS A 59 5.32 -12.51 1.67
CA LYS A 59 5.36 -13.96 1.45
C LYS A 59 4.33 -14.35 0.38
N GLU A 60 4.68 -15.38 -0.36
CA GLU A 60 3.91 -15.80 -1.54
C GLU A 60 2.47 -16.18 -1.24
N GLU A 61 2.25 -16.82 -0.10
CA GLU A 61 0.92 -17.23 0.38
C GLU A 61 -0.02 -16.03 0.66
N PHE A 62 0.53 -14.87 1.02
CA PHE A 62 -0.26 -13.68 1.36
C PHE A 62 -0.41 -12.70 0.20
N TRP A 63 0.40 -12.81 -0.85
CA TRP A 63 0.25 -11.99 -2.07
C TRP A 63 -1.17 -11.95 -2.66
N PRO A 64 -1.91 -13.07 -2.80
CA PRO A 64 -3.29 -13.00 -3.29
C PRO A 64 -4.20 -12.10 -2.43
N ARG A 65 -3.91 -11.95 -1.13
CA ARG A 65 -4.69 -11.17 -0.15
C ARG A 65 -4.10 -9.80 0.17
N ILE A 66 -3.03 -9.38 -0.51
CA ILE A 66 -2.34 -8.12 -0.19
C ILE A 66 -3.22 -6.86 -0.31
N GLN A 67 -4.31 -6.94 -1.08
CA GLN A 67 -5.30 -5.86 -1.17
C GLN A 67 -6.10 -5.67 0.14
N ASP A 68 -6.23 -6.70 0.97
CA ASP A 68 -6.85 -6.64 2.30
C ASP A 68 -5.99 -5.85 3.29
N ALA A 69 -4.70 -5.64 3.00
CA ALA A 69 -3.83 -4.77 3.78
C ALA A 69 -4.16 -3.27 3.59
N VAL A 70 -4.94 -2.90 2.57
CA VAL A 70 -5.33 -1.50 2.32
C VAL A 70 -6.38 -1.07 3.34
N GLN A 71 -5.98 -0.24 4.29
CA GLN A 71 -6.85 0.32 5.34
C GLN A 71 -7.68 1.51 4.83
N LYS A 72 -7.10 2.34 3.96
CA LYS A 72 -7.76 3.47 3.31
C LYS A 72 -7.32 3.59 1.86
N GLY A 73 -8.23 4.05 1.00
CA GLY A 73 -8.01 4.09 -0.45
C GLY A 73 -8.43 2.79 -1.14
N TYR A 74 -7.84 2.49 -2.30
CA TYR A 74 -8.09 1.27 -3.05
C TYR A 74 -6.84 0.83 -3.82
N ALA A 75 -6.74 -0.47 -4.08
CA ALA A 75 -5.75 -0.99 -5.02
C ALA A 75 -6.11 -0.54 -6.44
N ALA A 76 -5.30 0.35 -7.02
CA ALA A 76 -5.50 0.83 -8.38
C ALA A 76 -4.96 -0.16 -9.42
N GLU A 77 -3.85 -0.82 -9.10
CA GLU A 77 -3.20 -1.76 -10.00
C GLU A 77 -2.57 -2.90 -9.19
N LYS A 78 -2.78 -4.14 -9.63
CA LYS A 78 -2.12 -5.33 -9.05
C LYS A 78 -1.57 -6.17 -10.19
N THR A 79 -0.25 -6.23 -10.26
CA THR A 79 0.50 -7.08 -11.19
C THR A 79 1.09 -8.27 -10.43
N TYR A 80 1.82 -9.14 -11.12
CA TYR A 80 2.57 -10.21 -10.46
C TYR A 80 3.70 -9.68 -9.58
N THR A 81 4.25 -8.50 -9.90
CA THR A 81 5.46 -7.96 -9.26
C THR A 81 5.17 -6.83 -8.29
N PHE A 82 4.10 -6.05 -8.51
CA PHE A 82 3.77 -4.89 -7.68
C PHE A 82 2.26 -4.73 -7.53
N MET A 83 1.84 -4.19 -6.39
CA MET A 83 0.52 -3.62 -6.18
C MET A 83 0.67 -2.14 -5.89
N ARG A 84 -0.17 -1.31 -6.50
CA ARG A 84 -0.24 0.13 -6.29
C ARG A 84 -1.59 0.48 -5.65
N ALA A 85 -1.56 1.21 -4.54
CA ALA A 85 -2.77 1.69 -3.86
C ALA A 85 -2.85 3.21 -3.91
N HIS A 86 -4.06 3.73 -4.16
CA HIS A 86 -4.34 5.17 -4.28
C HIS A 86 -5.41 5.62 -3.30
N GLY A 87 -5.25 6.85 -2.82
CA GLY A 87 -6.19 7.46 -1.88
C GLY A 87 -7.40 8.16 -2.52
N ASP A 88 -7.34 8.49 -3.81
CA ASP A 88 -8.39 9.28 -4.48
C ASP A 88 -9.26 8.43 -5.39
N ARG A 89 -10.56 8.33 -5.09
CA ARG A 89 -11.54 7.60 -5.89
C ARG A 89 -12.04 8.43 -7.09
N ARG A 90 -11.17 9.00 -7.94
CA ARG A 90 -11.59 9.43 -9.30
C ARG A 90 -11.42 8.30 -10.31
N GLY A 91 -12.05 7.17 -9.98
CA GLY A 91 -12.38 6.11 -10.91
C GLY A 91 -13.89 5.88 -10.87
N SER A 92 -14.65 6.79 -11.46
CA SER A 92 -16.05 6.56 -11.79
C SER A 92 -16.18 5.27 -12.61
N ARG A 93 -16.51 4.15 -11.96
CA ARG A 93 -17.41 3.20 -12.60
C ARG A 93 -18.75 3.91 -12.70
N ARG A 94 -18.97 4.61 -13.81
CA ARG A 94 -20.33 4.87 -14.31
C ARG A 94 -21.07 3.51 -14.26
N PRO A 95 -22.27 3.42 -13.67
CA PRO A 95 -23.09 2.23 -13.84
C PRO A 95 -23.28 2.04 -15.36
N LYS A 96 -22.86 0.89 -15.87
CA LYS A 96 -23.17 0.51 -17.25
C LYS A 96 -24.68 0.22 -17.27
N LYS A 97 -25.37 0.99 -18.11
CA LYS A 97 -26.82 0.97 -18.36
C LYS A 97 -27.39 -0.44 -18.44
#